data_AF-A0A7X3PT71-F1
#
_entry.id   AF-A0A7X3PT71-F1
#
_cell.length_a   1.000
_cell.length_b   1.000
_cell.length_c   1.000
_cell.angle_alpha   90.00
_cell.angle_beta   90.00
_cell.angle_gamma   90.00
#
_symmetry.space_group_name_H-M   'P 1'
#
loop_
_entity.id
_entity.type
_entity.pdbx_description
1 polymer ?
#
loop_
_entity_poly.entity_id
_entity_poly.type
_entity_poly.pdbx_seq_one_letter_code
_entity_poly.pdbx_strand_id
1 'polypeptide(L)'
;AAGARVARTAGDYPLLARGDLNLYSLFVERAMTLVKPEGMVGLLVPSGIASDKMAAPFFKSVATEGRLKALYDFENKKVFFPDIHASFKFCAFVASPDRLPDPARCAFFLHDVSGIEDPERCFSLSAADFARVNPNTGTAPIFRSRRDAELTTAIYDRLPVLVDRSSGEAVRTWPVKYSTMFHMTNDSDKFRTRSELEEKEGAWPIGGNRFGSLVGEQVPLYEGKMVQAFDHRAASIVMNPRNLHRPAQPKPTVPEQHADPSWLPDPRYWVRESECRWPTPSGWVVGFKEITAPTNARTFIAALLPTVGFGNKVPVLKPETADRREWLLAANLNATVFDFVTRQKVQGQTLNLFIVEQLPVVPPERYRTVSFGAKTAEDVVREAVLELSYTAHDMAPLARDLDHVDEAGEALPPFVWDADRRLNLRAKLDALYFHLYGVTERDDIRYIYSTFPIVEREETAAYGTYRSRDLCLAWTNALSAGDSGSVIAL
;
A
#
# COMPACT_ATOMS: atom_id res chain seq x y z
N ALA A 1 3.98 -22.90 29.54
CA ALA A 1 3.61 -21.60 30.16
C ALA A 1 4.31 -21.28 31.50
N ALA A 2 5.20 -22.13 32.06
CA ALA A 2 6.06 -21.76 33.20
C ALA A 2 7.36 -21.04 32.76
N GLY A 3 8.05 -21.57 31.74
CA GLY A 3 9.30 -20.97 31.23
C GLY A 3 9.16 -19.54 30.71
N ALA A 4 8.05 -19.22 30.03
CA ALA A 4 7.77 -17.85 29.59
C ALA A 4 7.56 -16.87 30.77
N ARG A 5 7.00 -17.35 31.88
CA ARG A 5 6.83 -16.53 33.08
C ARG A 5 8.18 -16.26 33.74
N VAL A 6 9.00 -17.31 33.90
CA VAL A 6 10.36 -17.21 34.45
C VAL A 6 11.23 -16.25 33.63
N ALA A 7 11.25 -16.40 32.30
CA ALA A 7 12.04 -15.54 31.42
C ALA A 7 11.63 -14.05 31.52
N ARG A 8 10.32 -13.77 31.66
CA ARG A 8 9.80 -12.40 31.83
C ARG A 8 10.13 -11.79 33.18
N THR A 9 10.20 -12.59 34.23
CA THR A 9 10.48 -12.10 35.59
C THR A 9 11.97 -12.03 35.92
N ALA A 10 12.81 -12.78 35.21
CA ALA A 10 14.26 -12.86 35.48
C ALA A 10 15.00 -11.53 35.22
N GLY A 11 14.46 -10.66 34.36
CA GLY A 11 15.08 -9.37 34.00
C GLY A 11 16.22 -9.48 32.97
N ASP A 12 16.71 -10.69 32.69
CA ASP A 12 17.79 -10.95 31.72
C ASP A 12 17.40 -10.75 30.24
N TYR A 13 16.09 -10.68 29.93
CA TYR A 13 15.55 -10.69 28.55
C TYR A 13 14.52 -9.58 28.28
N PRO A 14 14.86 -8.30 28.53
CA PRO A 14 13.90 -7.19 28.48
C PRO A 14 13.26 -6.93 27.10
N LEU A 15 13.93 -7.32 26.01
CA LEU A 15 13.52 -7.01 24.65
C LEU A 15 12.86 -8.21 23.94
N LEU A 16 13.35 -9.44 24.16
CA LEU A 16 12.92 -10.63 23.41
C LEU A 16 12.02 -11.61 24.19
N ALA A 17 11.74 -11.38 25.47
CA ALA A 17 10.78 -12.20 26.26
C ALA A 17 9.30 -11.74 26.14
N ARG A 18 8.88 -11.22 24.99
CA ARG A 18 7.53 -10.66 24.76
C ARG A 18 6.65 -11.59 23.91
N GLY A 19 5.32 -11.50 24.07
CA GLY A 19 4.35 -12.29 23.29
C GLY A 19 4.54 -13.79 23.40
N ASP A 20 4.28 -14.53 22.31
CA ASP A 20 4.54 -15.96 22.24
C ASP A 20 6.05 -16.22 22.21
N LEU A 21 6.56 -16.70 23.34
CA LEU A 21 7.98 -16.87 23.57
C LEU A 21 8.56 -17.96 22.63
N ASN A 22 9.62 -17.62 21.90
CA ASN A 22 10.43 -18.58 21.18
C ASN A 22 11.82 -18.69 21.83
N LEU A 23 12.28 -19.91 22.10
CA LEU A 23 13.54 -20.12 22.83
C LEU A 23 14.76 -19.49 22.15
N TYR A 24 14.82 -19.48 20.82
CA TYR A 24 15.98 -18.92 20.11
C TYR A 24 16.19 -17.44 20.43
N SER A 25 15.10 -16.67 20.64
CA SER A 25 15.18 -15.24 20.87
C SER A 25 15.87 -14.93 22.19
N LEU A 26 15.64 -15.76 23.21
CA LEU A 26 16.35 -15.66 24.49
C LEU A 26 17.85 -15.90 24.34
N PHE A 27 18.26 -16.87 23.53
CA PHE A 27 19.68 -17.12 23.27
C PHE A 27 20.36 -15.95 22.55
N VAL A 28 19.67 -15.29 21.62
CA VAL A 28 20.19 -14.09 20.94
C VAL A 28 20.45 -12.97 21.94
N GLU A 29 19.46 -12.62 22.77
CA GLU A 29 19.61 -11.55 23.76
C GLU A 29 20.67 -11.91 24.81
N ARG A 30 20.73 -13.17 25.26
CA ARG A 30 21.78 -13.61 26.19
C ARG A 30 23.17 -13.51 25.60
N ALA A 31 23.35 -13.94 24.35
CA ALA A 31 24.65 -13.87 23.68
C ALA A 31 25.13 -12.42 23.56
N MET A 32 24.25 -11.50 23.17
CA MET A 32 24.54 -10.06 23.09
C MET A 32 24.88 -9.43 24.45
N THR A 33 24.32 -9.95 25.54
CA THR A 33 24.61 -9.48 26.91
C THR A 33 25.91 -10.07 27.47
N LEU A 34 26.27 -11.30 27.08
CA LEU A 34 27.45 -12.00 27.61
C LEU A 34 28.75 -11.68 26.89
N VAL A 35 28.67 -11.26 25.63
CA VAL A 35 29.85 -10.93 24.84
C VAL A 35 30.56 -9.70 25.43
N LYS A 36 31.90 -9.69 25.36
CA LYS A 36 32.70 -8.52 25.78
C LYS A 36 32.35 -7.28 24.91
N PRO A 37 32.58 -6.04 25.39
CA PRO A 37 32.17 -4.81 24.68
C PRO A 37 32.62 -4.72 23.21
N GLU A 38 33.86 -5.12 22.89
CA GLU A 38 34.39 -5.12 21.52
C GLU A 38 34.28 -6.50 20.84
N GLY A 39 33.50 -7.41 21.40
CA GLY A 39 33.27 -8.74 20.86
C GLY A 39 32.14 -8.77 19.85
N MET A 40 32.03 -9.88 19.12
CA MET A 40 30.95 -10.09 18.16
C MET A 40 30.20 -11.38 18.47
N VAL A 41 28.90 -11.36 18.22
CA VAL A 41 28.00 -12.51 18.24
C VAL A 41 27.62 -12.81 16.80
N GLY A 42 27.82 -14.06 16.38
CA GLY A 42 27.34 -14.58 15.10
C GLY A 42 26.45 -15.78 15.34
N LEU A 43 25.18 -15.72 14.95
CA LEU A 43 24.20 -16.77 15.17
C LEU A 43 23.39 -17.06 13.90
N LEU A 44 23.08 -18.34 13.69
CA LEU A 44 22.06 -18.76 12.72
C LEU A 44 20.72 -18.86 13.45
N VAL A 45 19.77 -18.01 13.07
CA VAL A 45 18.46 -17.90 13.76
C VAL A 45 17.34 -17.72 12.75
N PRO A 46 16.07 -17.98 13.12
CA PRO A 46 14.94 -17.63 12.28
C PRO A 46 14.94 -16.15 11.90
N SER A 47 14.67 -15.83 10.63
CA SER A 47 14.74 -14.44 10.11
C SER A 47 13.77 -13.47 10.79
N GLY A 48 12.76 -14.01 11.47
CA GLY A 48 11.82 -13.25 12.29
C GLY A 48 12.49 -12.33 13.31
N ILE A 49 13.74 -12.61 13.73
CA ILE A 49 14.52 -11.71 14.59
C ILE A 49 14.64 -10.29 14.01
N ALA A 50 14.67 -10.16 12.67
CA ALA A 50 14.87 -8.90 11.99
C ALA A 50 13.59 -8.31 11.38
N SER A 51 12.58 -9.15 11.09
CA SER A 51 11.37 -8.75 10.38
C SER A 51 10.12 -8.66 11.24
N ASP A 52 10.05 -9.41 12.34
CA ASP A 52 8.80 -9.60 13.06
C ASP A 52 8.55 -8.48 14.07
N LYS A 53 7.27 -8.10 14.21
CA LYS A 53 6.83 -7.06 15.16
C LYS A 53 7.26 -7.35 16.61
N MET A 54 7.35 -8.62 17.00
CA MET A 54 7.71 -9.01 18.36
C MET A 54 9.19 -8.79 18.67
N ALA A 55 10.07 -9.02 17.69
CA ALA A 55 11.51 -8.80 17.81
C ALA A 55 11.92 -7.36 17.46
N ALA A 56 11.02 -6.58 16.87
CA ALA A 56 11.26 -5.22 16.43
C ALA A 56 11.94 -4.30 17.47
N PRO A 57 11.57 -4.29 18.78
CA PRO A 57 12.28 -3.46 19.76
C PRO A 57 13.76 -3.84 19.93
N PHE A 58 14.07 -5.14 19.94
CA PHE A 58 15.45 -5.64 19.98
C PHE A 58 16.19 -5.31 18.70
N PHE A 59 15.62 -5.65 17.55
CA PHE A 59 16.31 -5.44 16.29
C PHE A 59 16.54 -3.95 15.99
N LYS A 60 15.58 -3.09 16.35
CA LYS A 60 15.72 -1.63 16.26
C LYS A 60 16.96 -1.17 17.05
N SER A 61 17.11 -1.59 18.30
CA SER A 61 18.26 -1.18 19.13
C SER A 61 19.60 -1.65 18.54
N VAL A 62 19.63 -2.77 17.83
CA VAL A 62 20.85 -3.23 17.15
C VAL A 62 21.09 -2.48 15.83
N ALA A 63 20.09 -2.44 14.95
CA ALA A 63 20.25 -1.95 13.60
C ALA A 63 20.39 -0.41 13.54
N THR A 64 19.57 0.33 14.28
CA THR A 64 19.56 1.81 14.21
C THR A 64 20.64 2.47 15.06
N GLU A 65 21.33 1.72 15.91
CA GLU A 65 22.47 2.20 16.71
C GLU A 65 23.82 1.83 16.09
N GLY A 66 23.82 1.19 14.91
CA GLY A 66 25.05 0.81 14.19
C GLY A 66 25.78 -0.37 14.82
N ARG A 67 25.06 -1.27 15.48
CA ARG A 67 25.60 -2.45 16.16
C ARG A 67 25.58 -3.72 15.32
N LEU A 68 24.93 -3.67 14.16
CA LEU A 68 24.83 -4.78 13.21
C LEU A 68 26.05 -4.81 12.27
N LYS A 69 26.78 -5.92 12.23
CA LYS A 69 27.89 -6.13 11.27
C LYS A 69 27.39 -6.74 9.97
N ALA A 70 26.53 -7.76 10.08
CA ALA A 70 25.97 -8.43 8.92
C ALA A 70 24.60 -9.07 9.22
N LEU A 71 23.76 -9.10 8.20
CA LEU A 71 22.48 -9.81 8.19
C LEU A 71 22.28 -10.48 6.83
N TYR A 72 22.49 -11.79 6.78
CA TYR A 72 22.29 -12.57 5.57
C TYR A 72 21.07 -13.48 5.75
N ASP A 73 19.98 -13.21 5.05
CA ASP A 73 18.73 -13.97 5.09
C ASP A 73 18.67 -14.99 3.95
N PHE A 74 18.25 -16.20 4.30
CA PHE A 74 18.18 -17.36 3.44
C PHE A 74 16.77 -17.95 3.44
N GLU A 75 16.32 -18.43 2.28
CA GLU A 75 15.19 -19.36 2.20
C GLU A 75 15.71 -20.79 2.15
N ASN A 76 15.19 -21.66 3.01
CA ASN A 76 15.71 -23.00 3.17
C ASN A 76 15.75 -23.79 1.86
N LYS A 77 14.65 -23.78 1.09
CA LYS A 77 14.44 -24.50 -0.18
C LYS A 77 14.87 -25.98 -0.15
N LYS A 78 14.93 -26.58 1.04
CA LYS A 78 15.49 -27.92 1.30
C LYS A 78 16.98 -28.07 0.93
N VAL A 79 17.69 -26.96 0.71
CA VAL A 79 19.13 -26.90 0.40
C VAL A 79 19.96 -26.95 1.68
N PHE A 80 19.60 -26.16 2.68
CA PHE A 80 20.38 -26.02 3.92
C PHE A 80 19.98 -27.04 4.98
N PHE A 81 18.66 -27.22 5.18
CA PHE A 81 18.09 -28.09 6.20
C PHE A 81 17.00 -28.97 5.59
N PRO A 82 17.32 -30.23 5.21
CA PRO A 82 16.39 -31.14 4.52
C PRO A 82 15.11 -31.45 5.28
N ASP A 83 15.14 -31.46 6.62
CA ASP A 83 13.97 -31.78 7.44
C ASP A 83 13.08 -30.56 7.72
N ILE A 84 13.58 -29.34 7.49
CA ILE A 84 12.83 -28.10 7.73
C ILE A 84 12.00 -27.76 6.49
N HIS A 85 10.83 -27.13 6.67
CA HIS A 85 9.98 -26.72 5.56
C HIS A 85 10.74 -25.87 4.51
N ALA A 86 10.43 -26.04 3.22
CA ALA A 86 11.17 -25.41 2.13
C ALA A 86 11.08 -23.87 2.15
N SER A 87 9.98 -23.31 2.65
CA SER A 87 9.77 -21.86 2.76
C SER A 87 10.24 -21.27 4.09
N PHE A 88 10.83 -22.07 4.98
CA PHE A 88 11.34 -21.56 6.24
C PHE A 88 12.51 -20.59 5.97
N LYS A 89 12.50 -19.45 6.65
CA LYS A 89 13.54 -18.43 6.52
C LYS A 89 14.39 -18.36 7.77
N PHE A 90 15.71 -18.32 7.57
CA PHE A 90 16.70 -18.14 8.63
C PHE A 90 17.74 -17.14 8.18
N CYS A 91 18.44 -16.52 9.11
CA CYS A 91 19.50 -15.58 8.82
C CYS A 91 20.76 -15.86 9.63
N ALA A 92 21.91 -15.50 9.05
CA ALA A 92 23.12 -15.24 9.80
C ALA A 92 23.04 -13.81 10.35
N PHE A 93 22.80 -13.72 11.65
CA PHE A 93 22.78 -12.46 12.40
C PHE A 93 24.15 -12.25 13.05
N VAL A 94 24.85 -11.19 12.66
CA VAL A 94 26.18 -10.85 13.20
C VAL A 94 26.14 -9.43 13.77
N ALA A 95 26.35 -9.30 15.08
CA ALA A 95 26.26 -8.02 15.78
C ALA A 95 27.27 -7.91 16.94
N SER A 96 27.49 -6.68 17.38
CA SER A 96 28.33 -6.30 18.51
C SER A 96 27.48 -5.61 19.59
N PRO A 97 27.80 -5.67 20.88
CA PRO A 97 27.06 -4.92 21.90
C PRO A 97 27.30 -3.40 21.74
N ASP A 98 28.45 -3.00 21.20
CA ASP A 98 28.84 -1.62 20.91
C ASP A 98 28.75 -1.28 19.41
N ARG A 99 28.69 0.03 19.13
CA ARG A 99 28.62 0.59 17.77
C ARG A 99 29.85 0.23 16.94
N LEU A 100 29.60 -0.20 15.72
CA LEU A 100 30.61 -0.54 14.73
C LEU A 100 30.92 0.67 13.82
N PRO A 101 32.14 0.75 13.27
CA PRO A 101 32.53 1.84 12.38
C PRO A 101 31.91 1.71 10.97
N ASP A 102 31.73 0.48 10.50
CA ASP A 102 31.24 0.21 9.15
C ASP A 102 29.72 -0.01 9.12
N PRO A 103 29.04 0.36 8.03
CA PRO A 103 27.66 -0.08 7.76
C PRO A 103 27.52 -1.61 7.76
N ALA A 104 26.31 -2.08 8.07
CA ALA A 104 25.99 -3.50 8.07
C ALA A 104 25.99 -4.05 6.63
N ARG A 105 26.56 -5.24 6.41
CA ARG A 105 26.39 -5.98 5.16
C ARG A 105 25.09 -6.77 5.17
N CYS A 106 24.25 -6.57 4.18
CA CYS A 106 22.95 -7.22 4.09
C CYS A 106 22.81 -7.96 2.76
N ALA A 107 22.16 -9.12 2.80
CA ALA A 107 21.67 -9.84 1.62
C ALA A 107 20.44 -10.64 2.04
N PHE A 108 19.44 -10.75 1.18
CA PHE A 108 18.17 -11.38 1.52
C PHE A 108 17.71 -12.37 0.47
N PHE A 109 16.84 -13.31 0.86
CA PHE A 109 16.33 -14.37 -0.01
C PHE A 109 17.44 -15.18 -0.68
N LEU A 110 18.54 -15.43 0.01
CA LEU A 110 19.63 -16.28 -0.48
C LEU A 110 19.19 -17.75 -0.53
N HIS A 111 19.58 -18.45 -1.59
CA HIS A 111 19.34 -19.90 -1.75
C HIS A 111 20.64 -20.72 -1.67
N ASP A 112 21.76 -20.02 -1.59
CA ASP A 112 23.12 -20.53 -1.53
C ASP A 112 24.01 -19.52 -0.78
N VAL A 113 25.13 -19.97 -0.23
CA VAL A 113 26.05 -19.10 0.53
C VAL A 113 26.86 -18.17 -0.38
N SER A 114 27.21 -18.63 -1.60
CA SER A 114 27.97 -17.82 -2.57
C SER A 114 27.25 -16.55 -3.00
N GLY A 115 25.92 -16.46 -2.85
CA GLY A 115 25.15 -15.24 -3.09
C GLY A 115 25.55 -14.04 -2.22
N ILE A 116 26.33 -14.23 -1.15
CA ILE A 116 26.93 -13.14 -0.36
C ILE A 116 28.05 -12.42 -1.13
N GLU A 117 28.68 -13.10 -2.09
CA GLU A 117 29.73 -12.54 -2.95
C GLU A 117 29.17 -11.76 -4.13
N ASP A 118 27.88 -11.95 -4.45
CA ASP A 118 27.20 -11.23 -5.52
C ASP A 118 27.01 -9.75 -5.13
N PRO A 119 27.68 -8.80 -5.83
CA PRO A 119 27.56 -7.39 -5.53
C PRO A 119 26.12 -6.87 -5.65
N GLU A 120 25.33 -7.42 -6.57
CA GLU A 120 23.96 -6.97 -6.77
C GLU A 120 23.02 -7.46 -5.67
N ARG A 121 23.38 -8.50 -4.92
CA ARG A 121 22.55 -9.05 -3.83
C ARG A 121 23.06 -8.68 -2.44
N CYS A 122 24.37 -8.49 -2.29
CA CYS A 122 25.00 -8.08 -1.06
C CYS A 122 25.37 -6.59 -1.12
N PHE A 123 24.71 -5.81 -0.27
CA PHE A 123 24.86 -4.36 -0.20
C PHE A 123 25.00 -3.90 1.25
N SER A 124 25.40 -2.64 1.43
CA SER A 124 25.58 -2.05 2.75
C SER A 124 24.36 -1.22 3.15
N LEU A 125 23.95 -1.34 4.40
CA LEU A 125 22.94 -0.48 5.03
C LEU A 125 23.51 0.15 6.29
N SER A 126 23.51 1.48 6.35
CA SER A 126 23.90 2.22 7.54
C SER A 126 22.79 2.19 8.59
N ALA A 127 23.15 2.52 9.83
CA ALA A 127 22.18 2.68 10.91
C ALA A 127 21.09 3.73 10.58
N ALA A 128 21.48 4.78 9.87
CA ALA A 128 20.56 5.81 9.39
C ALA A 128 19.58 5.24 8.34
N ASP A 129 20.04 4.36 7.44
CA ASP A 129 19.18 3.73 6.43
C ASP A 129 18.12 2.83 7.08
N PHE A 130 18.51 2.01 8.08
CA PHE A 130 17.55 1.21 8.85
C PHE A 130 16.49 2.09 9.54
N ALA A 131 16.93 3.16 10.20
CA ALA A 131 16.03 4.09 10.89
C ALA A 131 15.08 4.80 9.92
N ARG A 132 15.56 5.13 8.72
CA ARG A 132 14.82 5.91 7.74
C ARG A 132 13.81 5.10 6.95
N VAL A 133 14.16 3.86 6.56
CA VAL A 133 13.26 3.02 5.75
C VAL A 133 12.15 2.43 6.60
N ASN A 134 12.40 2.09 7.87
CA ASN A 134 11.40 1.54 8.80
C ASN A 134 11.31 2.38 10.09
N PRO A 135 10.89 3.66 10.02
CA PRO A 135 10.95 4.58 11.17
C PRO A 135 10.10 4.13 12.36
N ASN A 136 8.94 3.53 12.09
CA ASN A 136 7.99 3.14 13.13
C ASN A 136 8.37 1.81 13.77
N THR A 137 8.83 0.84 12.98
CA THR A 137 9.11 -0.52 13.47
C THR A 137 10.59 -0.76 13.79
N GLY A 138 11.51 -0.10 13.08
CA GLY A 138 12.96 -0.36 13.16
C GLY A 138 13.37 -1.75 12.69
N THR A 139 12.49 -2.48 11.98
CA THR A 139 12.77 -3.80 11.40
C THR A 139 13.71 -3.68 10.19
N ALA A 140 14.29 -4.80 9.75
CA ALA A 140 15.14 -4.80 8.56
C ALA A 140 14.33 -4.50 7.28
N PRO A 141 14.79 -3.60 6.41
CA PRO A 141 14.26 -3.50 5.06
C PRO A 141 14.83 -4.65 4.21
N ILE A 142 13.95 -5.51 3.70
CA ILE A 142 14.32 -6.73 3.00
C ILE A 142 14.35 -6.46 1.49
N PHE A 143 15.48 -5.98 0.98
CA PHE A 143 15.64 -5.72 -0.46
C PHE A 143 16.19 -6.94 -1.20
N ARG A 144 15.76 -7.14 -2.45
CA ARG A 144 16.25 -8.24 -3.30
C ARG A 144 17.56 -7.91 -4.00
N SER A 145 17.77 -6.64 -4.29
CA SER A 145 18.98 -6.15 -4.95
C SER A 145 19.51 -4.87 -4.30
N ARG A 146 20.77 -4.56 -4.58
CA ARG A 146 21.42 -3.29 -4.25
C ARG A 146 20.64 -2.12 -4.86
N ARG A 147 20.26 -2.23 -6.13
CA ARG A 147 19.52 -1.17 -6.83
C ARG A 147 18.18 -0.86 -6.16
N ASP A 148 17.48 -1.88 -5.67
CA ASP A 148 16.26 -1.70 -4.87
C ASP A 148 16.51 -0.93 -3.58
N ALA A 149 17.60 -1.26 -2.88
CA ALA A 149 18.00 -0.61 -1.65
C ALA A 149 18.37 0.86 -1.87
N GLU A 150 19.18 1.15 -2.90
CA GLU A 150 19.63 2.51 -3.24
C GLU A 150 18.44 3.40 -3.61
N LEU A 151 17.59 2.95 -4.53
CA LEU A 151 16.41 3.73 -4.97
C LEU A 151 15.43 3.95 -3.82
N THR A 152 15.11 2.91 -3.06
CA THR A 152 14.16 3.02 -1.96
C THR A 152 14.71 3.95 -0.87
N THR A 153 15.96 3.78 -0.47
CA THR A 153 16.58 4.61 0.57
C THR A 153 16.66 6.07 0.14
N ALA A 154 17.00 6.34 -1.13
CA ALA A 154 17.01 7.70 -1.67
C ALA A 154 15.62 8.35 -1.69
N ILE A 155 14.55 7.59 -1.95
CA ILE A 155 13.16 8.09 -1.83
C ILE A 155 12.84 8.44 -0.38
N TYR A 156 13.17 7.56 0.56
CA TYR A 156 12.95 7.78 2.00
C TYR A 156 13.77 8.95 2.56
N ASP A 157 14.87 9.34 1.91
CA ASP A 157 15.65 10.52 2.28
C ASP A 157 14.97 11.83 1.84
N ARG A 158 14.19 11.80 0.76
CA ARG A 158 13.57 12.99 0.17
C ARG A 158 12.14 13.24 0.64
N LEU A 159 11.45 12.21 1.13
CA LEU A 159 10.02 12.27 1.44
C LEU A 159 9.72 11.82 2.86
N PRO A 160 8.76 12.48 3.54
CA PRO A 160 8.22 11.98 4.79
C PRO A 160 7.35 10.74 4.55
N VAL A 161 7.10 9.98 5.62
CA VAL A 161 6.14 8.88 5.59
C VAL A 161 4.71 9.36 5.90
N LEU A 162 3.69 8.56 5.59
CA LEU A 162 2.29 8.92 5.83
C LEU A 162 2.02 9.29 7.30
N VAL A 163 2.51 8.47 8.24
CA VAL A 163 2.47 8.68 9.69
C VAL A 163 3.80 8.22 10.30
N ASP A 164 4.59 9.16 10.80
CA ASP A 164 5.79 8.89 11.59
C ASP A 164 5.43 8.80 13.08
N ARG A 165 5.89 7.74 13.73
CA ARG A 165 5.68 7.45 15.16
C ARG A 165 7.00 7.25 15.90
N SER A 166 8.13 7.55 15.25
CA SER A 166 9.47 7.31 15.79
C SER A 166 9.76 8.07 17.09
N SER A 167 9.14 9.24 17.29
CA SER A 167 9.24 10.08 18.49
C SER A 167 8.26 9.70 19.61
N GLY A 168 7.36 8.73 19.38
CA GLY A 168 6.28 8.33 20.30
C GLY A 168 4.96 9.06 20.06
N GLU A 169 4.98 10.30 19.55
CA GLU A 169 3.80 11.00 19.05
C GLU A 169 3.64 10.77 17.54
N ALA A 170 2.39 10.67 17.07
CA ALA A 170 2.10 10.44 15.66
C ALA A 170 2.15 11.75 14.86
N VAL A 171 3.22 11.95 14.10
CA VAL A 171 3.36 13.04 13.13
C VAL A 171 2.79 12.58 11.80
N ARG A 172 1.70 13.19 11.35
CA ARG A 172 1.01 12.82 10.10
C ARG A 172 1.38 13.79 8.98
N THR A 173 1.77 13.25 7.83
CA THR A 173 2.00 14.06 6.62
C THR A 173 0.67 14.49 5.97
N TRP A 174 -0.36 13.65 6.10
CA TRP A 174 -1.71 13.93 5.62
C TRP A 174 -2.69 13.87 6.79
N PRO A 175 -3.67 14.80 6.89
CA PRO A 175 -4.66 14.84 7.96
C PRO A 175 -5.76 13.80 7.73
N VAL A 176 -5.37 12.52 7.70
CA VAL A 176 -6.27 11.39 7.47
C VAL A 176 -6.17 10.36 8.57
N LYS A 177 -7.31 9.75 8.89
CA LYS A 177 -7.43 8.68 9.87
C LYS A 177 -7.75 7.37 9.18
N TYR A 178 -6.89 6.38 9.37
CA TYR A 178 -7.18 5.01 8.97
C TYR A 178 -8.39 4.47 9.75
N SER A 179 -9.32 3.83 9.03
CA SER A 179 -10.49 3.18 9.60
C SER A 179 -10.87 1.94 8.80
N THR A 180 -11.21 0.87 9.51
CA THR A 180 -11.99 -0.26 8.99
C THR A 180 -13.42 -0.13 9.50
N MET A 181 -14.42 -0.43 8.67
CA MET A 181 -15.83 -0.22 9.05
C MET A 181 -16.52 -1.48 9.54
N PHE A 182 -16.76 -2.47 8.67
CA PHE A 182 -17.47 -3.68 9.05
C PHE A 182 -16.59 -4.91 8.96
N HIS A 183 -16.48 -5.67 10.05
CA HIS A 183 -15.81 -6.95 10.05
C HIS A 183 -16.74 -8.02 9.45
N MET A 184 -16.35 -8.62 8.32
CA MET A 184 -17.23 -9.50 7.54
C MET A 184 -17.83 -10.70 8.31
N THR A 185 -17.17 -11.16 9.37
CA THR A 185 -17.68 -12.20 10.28
C THR A 185 -18.46 -11.61 11.46
N ASN A 186 -17.80 -10.81 12.30
CA ASN A 186 -18.36 -10.32 13.56
C ASN A 186 -19.56 -9.37 13.41
N ASP A 187 -19.70 -8.68 12.28
CA ASP A 187 -20.81 -7.76 12.02
C ASP A 187 -21.84 -8.34 11.03
N SER A 188 -21.80 -9.65 10.78
CA SER A 188 -22.66 -10.31 9.78
C SER A 188 -24.15 -10.17 10.05
N ASP A 189 -24.55 -9.96 11.31
CA ASP A 189 -25.92 -9.68 11.75
C ASP A 189 -26.46 -8.33 11.22
N LYS A 190 -25.58 -7.41 10.79
CA LYS A 190 -25.94 -6.11 10.23
C LYS A 190 -26.14 -6.13 8.71
N PHE A 191 -25.78 -7.22 8.05
CA PHE A 191 -25.78 -7.31 6.60
C PHE A 191 -27.12 -7.81 6.10
N ARG A 192 -27.61 -7.23 5.00
CA ARG A 192 -28.84 -7.65 4.34
C ARG A 192 -28.58 -7.97 2.88
N THR A 193 -29.08 -9.10 2.42
CA THR A 193 -29.16 -9.40 0.99
C THR A 193 -30.30 -8.61 0.35
N ARG A 194 -30.27 -8.44 -0.97
CA ARG A 194 -31.35 -7.78 -1.72
C ARG A 194 -32.72 -8.43 -1.44
N SER A 195 -32.81 -9.75 -1.50
CA SER A 195 -34.05 -10.50 -1.24
C SER A 195 -34.57 -10.29 0.20
N GLU A 196 -33.68 -10.20 1.20
CA GLU A 196 -34.12 -9.88 2.57
C GLU A 196 -34.70 -8.47 2.68
N LEU A 197 -34.07 -7.48 2.04
CA LEU A 197 -34.57 -6.12 2.00
C LEU A 197 -35.95 -6.05 1.32
N GLU A 198 -36.07 -6.60 0.11
CA GLU A 198 -37.27 -6.48 -0.72
C GLU A 198 -38.43 -7.36 -0.20
N GLU A 199 -38.16 -8.62 0.17
CA GLU A 199 -39.22 -9.60 0.47
C GLU A 199 -39.57 -9.71 1.96
N LYS A 200 -38.61 -9.46 2.87
CA LYS A 200 -38.83 -9.65 4.32
C LYS A 200 -38.99 -8.33 5.08
N GLU A 201 -38.21 -7.32 4.72
CA GLU A 201 -38.20 -6.04 5.42
C GLU A 201 -39.08 -4.97 4.74
N GLY A 202 -39.61 -5.27 3.55
CA GLY A 202 -40.46 -4.35 2.79
C GLY A 202 -39.74 -3.06 2.40
N ALA A 203 -38.41 -3.12 2.22
CA ALA A 203 -37.62 -2.00 1.76
C ALA A 203 -37.84 -1.76 0.26
N TRP A 204 -37.72 -0.51 -0.18
CA TRP A 204 -37.97 -0.10 -1.58
C TRP A 204 -36.75 0.61 -2.16
N PRO A 205 -36.46 0.44 -3.47
CA PRO A 205 -35.34 1.11 -4.11
C PRO A 205 -35.56 2.63 -4.17
N ILE A 206 -34.50 3.40 -3.88
CA ILE A 206 -34.53 4.88 -3.92
C ILE A 206 -33.50 5.47 -4.90
N GLY A 207 -32.89 4.62 -5.74
CA GLY A 207 -31.82 5.01 -6.67
C GLY A 207 -30.42 4.88 -6.06
N GLY A 208 -29.37 5.01 -6.88
CA GLY A 208 -27.97 4.94 -6.42
C GLY A 208 -27.57 3.62 -5.75
N ASN A 209 -28.24 2.52 -6.12
CA ASN A 209 -28.10 1.20 -5.49
C ASN A 209 -28.39 1.20 -3.98
N ARG A 210 -29.30 2.08 -3.53
CA ARG A 210 -29.75 2.25 -2.15
C ARG A 210 -31.20 1.84 -1.99
N PHE A 211 -31.58 1.49 -0.76
CA PHE A 211 -32.97 1.17 -0.40
C PHE A 211 -33.45 2.04 0.76
N GLY A 212 -34.66 2.57 0.65
CA GLY A 212 -35.40 3.12 1.77
C GLY A 212 -36.06 1.99 2.56
N SER A 213 -36.05 2.10 3.89
CA SER A 213 -36.71 1.13 4.78
C SER A 213 -37.28 1.83 6.01
N LEU A 214 -38.11 1.13 6.79
CA LEU A 214 -38.68 1.67 8.03
C LEU A 214 -37.62 2.08 9.07
N VAL A 215 -36.42 1.50 8.99
CA VAL A 215 -35.30 1.75 9.90
C VAL A 215 -34.25 2.70 9.31
N GLY A 216 -34.59 3.41 8.23
CA GLY A 216 -33.73 4.34 7.53
C GLY A 216 -33.17 3.79 6.22
N GLU A 217 -32.18 4.48 5.69
CA GLU A 217 -31.56 4.14 4.40
C GLU A 217 -30.56 2.98 4.52
N GLN A 218 -30.58 2.11 3.52
CA GLN A 218 -29.66 0.99 3.33
C GLN A 218 -28.72 1.30 2.17
N VAL A 219 -27.42 1.27 2.44
CA VAL A 219 -26.35 1.56 1.48
C VAL A 219 -25.58 0.29 1.12
N PRO A 220 -24.99 0.21 -0.08
CA PRO A 220 -24.24 -0.98 -0.49
C PRO A 220 -23.01 -1.20 0.41
N LEU A 221 -22.69 -2.47 0.69
CA LEU A 221 -21.48 -2.89 1.40
C LEU A 221 -20.42 -3.33 0.38
N TYR A 222 -19.41 -2.49 0.17
CA TYR A 222 -18.33 -2.71 -0.77
C TYR A 222 -17.28 -3.68 -0.22
N GLU A 223 -16.85 -4.62 -1.06
CA GLU A 223 -15.76 -5.56 -0.79
C GLU A 223 -14.54 -5.24 -1.69
N GLY A 224 -13.32 -5.63 -1.28
CA GLY A 224 -12.11 -5.24 -2.02
C GLY A 224 -12.00 -5.77 -3.45
N LYS A 225 -12.79 -6.77 -3.81
CA LYS A 225 -12.88 -7.30 -5.18
C LYS A 225 -13.74 -6.43 -6.12
N MET A 226 -14.50 -5.47 -5.58
CA MET A 226 -15.33 -4.52 -6.34
C MET A 226 -14.57 -3.28 -6.80
N VAL A 227 -13.35 -3.08 -6.27
CA VAL A 227 -12.55 -1.86 -6.45
C VAL A 227 -11.28 -2.16 -7.25
N GLN A 228 -10.89 -1.23 -8.13
CA GLN A 228 -9.62 -1.17 -8.83
C GLN A 228 -9.03 0.25 -8.79
N ALA A 229 -7.82 0.43 -9.32
CA ALA A 229 -7.12 1.71 -9.28
C ALA A 229 -7.95 2.80 -9.99
N PHE A 230 -8.32 3.86 -9.25
CA PHE A 230 -9.24 4.92 -9.70
C PHE A 230 -10.61 4.43 -10.20
N ASP A 231 -11.07 3.28 -9.72
CA ASP A 231 -12.32 2.68 -10.18
C ASP A 231 -13.08 2.08 -9.00
N HIS A 232 -14.13 2.79 -8.56
CA HIS A 232 -15.02 2.34 -7.51
C HIS A 232 -16.01 1.28 -7.97
N ARG A 233 -16.16 1.07 -9.28
CA ARG A 233 -17.19 0.22 -9.89
C ARG A 233 -16.62 -0.89 -10.75
N ALA A 234 -15.48 -1.43 -10.35
CA ALA A 234 -14.72 -2.40 -11.15
C ALA A 234 -15.34 -3.80 -11.25
N ALA A 235 -16.19 -4.19 -10.31
CA ALA A 235 -16.89 -5.47 -10.36
C ALA A 235 -18.13 -5.54 -9.47
N SER A 236 -19.17 -6.22 -9.96
CA SER A 236 -20.27 -6.74 -9.14
C SER A 236 -19.87 -8.02 -8.39
N ILE A 237 -20.64 -8.40 -7.37
CA ILE A 237 -20.49 -9.69 -6.69
C ILE A 237 -21.56 -10.67 -7.16
N VAL A 238 -21.11 -11.85 -7.59
CA VAL A 238 -21.99 -12.95 -7.96
C VAL A 238 -21.78 -14.13 -7.03
N MET A 239 -22.89 -14.75 -6.62
CA MET A 239 -22.87 -15.95 -5.78
C MET A 239 -22.78 -17.19 -6.65
N ASN A 240 -21.69 -17.94 -6.52
CA ASN A 240 -21.51 -19.27 -7.08
C ASN A 240 -21.66 -20.32 -5.98
N PRO A 241 -22.87 -20.90 -5.78
CA PRO A 241 -23.12 -21.87 -4.72
C PRO A 241 -22.33 -23.18 -4.87
N ARG A 242 -21.77 -23.47 -6.06
CA ARG A 242 -20.94 -24.66 -6.28
C ARG A 242 -19.54 -24.53 -5.67
N ASN A 243 -19.10 -23.32 -5.34
CA ASN A 243 -17.82 -23.09 -4.67
C ASN A 243 -18.05 -22.94 -3.15
N LEU A 244 -18.00 -24.06 -2.43
CA LEU A 244 -18.26 -24.12 -0.99
C LEU A 244 -17.31 -23.25 -0.14
N HIS A 245 -16.06 -23.08 -0.58
CA HIS A 245 -15.05 -22.33 0.17
C HIS A 245 -15.03 -20.84 -0.18
N ARG A 246 -15.46 -20.46 -1.39
CA ARG A 246 -15.50 -19.07 -1.84
C ARG A 246 -16.72 -18.82 -2.74
N PRO A 247 -17.92 -18.75 -2.15
CA PRO A 247 -19.14 -18.63 -2.95
C PRO A 247 -19.29 -17.25 -3.59
N ALA A 248 -18.75 -16.18 -2.99
CA ALA A 248 -18.89 -14.82 -3.52
C ALA A 248 -17.69 -14.45 -4.43
N GLN A 249 -17.92 -14.42 -5.74
CA GLN A 249 -16.92 -14.14 -6.77
C GLN A 249 -17.12 -12.76 -7.41
N PRO A 250 -16.04 -12.05 -7.81
CA PRO A 250 -16.19 -10.84 -8.60
C PRO A 250 -16.64 -11.19 -10.02
N LYS A 251 -17.58 -10.43 -10.55
CA LYS A 251 -17.89 -10.35 -11.98
C LYS A 251 -17.38 -8.99 -12.48
N PRO A 252 -16.26 -8.95 -13.22
CA PRO A 252 -15.71 -7.70 -13.74
C PRO A 252 -16.73 -6.92 -14.56
N THR A 253 -16.67 -5.60 -14.45
CA THR A 253 -17.49 -4.69 -15.23
C THR A 253 -17.09 -4.74 -16.70
N VAL A 254 -18.09 -4.81 -17.59
CA VAL A 254 -17.88 -4.83 -19.04
C VAL A 254 -17.86 -3.40 -19.63
N PRO A 255 -17.28 -3.16 -20.81
CA PRO A 255 -17.18 -1.82 -21.40
C PRO A 255 -18.51 -1.08 -21.48
N GLU A 256 -19.62 -1.76 -21.82
CA GLU A 256 -20.94 -1.15 -21.93
C GLU A 256 -21.45 -0.65 -20.58
N GLN A 257 -21.16 -1.38 -19.49
CA GLN A 257 -21.50 -0.96 -18.13
C GLN A 257 -20.64 0.21 -17.67
N HIS A 258 -19.34 0.22 -18.02
CA HIS A 258 -18.48 1.36 -17.76
C HIS A 258 -18.87 2.60 -18.58
N ALA A 259 -19.42 2.44 -19.78
CA ALA A 259 -19.91 3.56 -20.58
C ALA A 259 -21.18 4.20 -20.00
N ASP A 260 -21.97 3.46 -19.21
CA ASP A 260 -23.18 3.96 -18.56
C ASP A 260 -22.85 4.63 -17.21
N PRO A 261 -23.01 5.96 -17.05
CA PRO A 261 -22.76 6.67 -15.80
C PRO A 261 -23.82 6.41 -14.71
N SER A 262 -24.93 5.77 -15.06
CA SER A 262 -25.99 5.37 -14.12
C SER A 262 -25.79 3.95 -13.58
N TRP A 263 -24.94 3.15 -14.23
CA TRP A 263 -24.68 1.78 -13.80
C TRP A 263 -23.74 1.75 -12.58
N LEU A 264 -24.14 0.97 -11.58
CA LEU A 264 -23.42 0.74 -10.33
C LEU A 264 -23.25 -0.76 -10.08
N PRO A 265 -22.15 -1.19 -9.43
CA PRO A 265 -21.89 -2.60 -9.18
C PRO A 265 -22.86 -3.17 -8.14
N ASP A 266 -23.34 -4.38 -8.37
CA ASP A 266 -24.18 -5.10 -7.40
C ASP A 266 -23.31 -5.61 -6.23
N PRO A 267 -23.53 -5.15 -4.99
CA PRO A 267 -22.86 -5.70 -3.84
C PRO A 267 -23.50 -7.05 -3.46
N ARG A 268 -22.81 -7.78 -2.58
CA ARG A 268 -23.41 -8.95 -1.92
C ARG A 268 -24.45 -8.54 -0.87
N TYR A 269 -24.19 -7.42 -0.20
CA TYR A 269 -24.91 -6.99 0.98
C TYR A 269 -25.14 -5.48 0.99
N TRP A 270 -26.12 -5.08 1.77
CA TRP A 270 -26.41 -3.72 2.17
C TRP A 270 -26.36 -3.61 3.70
N VAL A 271 -26.10 -2.40 4.18
CA VAL A 271 -26.03 -2.03 5.60
C VAL A 271 -26.76 -0.72 5.83
N ARG A 272 -27.24 -0.49 7.05
CA ARG A 272 -27.82 0.82 7.43
C ARG A 272 -26.77 1.92 7.32
N GLU A 273 -27.13 3.03 6.69
CA GLU A 273 -26.22 4.18 6.52
C GLU A 273 -25.72 4.71 7.87
N SER A 274 -26.61 4.80 8.86
CA SER A 274 -26.29 5.28 10.21
C SER A 274 -25.22 4.43 10.93
N GLU A 275 -25.09 3.15 10.58
CA GLU A 275 -24.06 2.24 11.13
C GLU A 275 -22.68 2.51 10.52
N CYS A 276 -22.60 3.19 9.37
CA CYS A 276 -21.34 3.52 8.72
C CYS A 276 -20.53 4.60 9.48
N ARG A 277 -21.22 5.44 10.27
CA ARG A 277 -20.61 6.48 11.12
C ARG A 277 -19.63 7.35 10.33
N TRP A 278 -20.13 7.91 9.23
CA TRP A 278 -19.42 8.89 8.42
C TRP A 278 -19.39 10.25 9.12
N PRO A 279 -18.26 10.99 9.14
CA PRO A 279 -18.26 12.38 9.56
C PRO A 279 -18.98 13.24 8.52
N THR A 280 -19.76 14.23 8.96
CA THR A 280 -20.47 15.14 8.04
C THR A 280 -19.64 16.41 7.79
N PRO A 281 -19.49 16.88 6.54
CA PRO A 281 -19.89 16.22 5.29
C PRO A 281 -18.82 15.22 4.80
N SER A 282 -19.26 14.05 4.34
CA SER A 282 -18.40 13.17 3.54
C SER A 282 -19.23 12.52 2.44
N GLY A 283 -19.04 12.98 1.20
CA GLY A 283 -19.67 12.39 0.01
C GLY A 283 -18.77 11.37 -0.70
N TRP A 284 -17.47 11.39 -0.40
CA TRP A 284 -16.47 10.47 -0.93
C TRP A 284 -15.31 10.29 0.06
N VAL A 285 -14.54 9.21 -0.09
CA VAL A 285 -13.39 8.86 0.75
C VAL A 285 -12.33 8.13 -0.07
N VAL A 286 -11.07 8.18 0.36
CA VAL A 286 -10.02 7.31 -0.20
C VAL A 286 -10.13 5.93 0.46
N GLY A 287 -10.33 4.89 -0.35
CA GLY A 287 -10.25 3.50 0.08
C GLY A 287 -9.18 2.74 -0.68
N PHE A 288 -8.66 1.66 -0.10
CA PHE A 288 -7.66 0.82 -0.75
C PHE A 288 -7.86 -0.66 -0.45
N LYS A 289 -7.25 -1.52 -1.25
CA LYS A 289 -7.35 -2.98 -1.10
C LYS A 289 -6.32 -3.48 -0.09
N GLU A 290 -6.81 -4.06 1.01
CA GLU A 290 -5.92 -4.68 2.02
C GLU A 290 -5.30 -5.99 1.49
N ILE A 291 -6.07 -6.78 0.75
CA ILE A 291 -5.58 -8.06 0.21
C ILE A 291 -4.76 -7.82 -1.05
N THR A 292 -3.47 -8.11 -0.97
CA THR A 292 -2.51 -7.90 -2.06
C THR A 292 -1.24 -8.73 -1.83
N ALA A 293 -0.41 -8.91 -2.85
CA ALA A 293 0.88 -9.57 -2.75
C ALA A 293 1.94 -8.80 -3.57
N PRO A 294 3.22 -8.86 -3.21
CA PRO A 294 4.29 -8.23 -3.98
C PRO A 294 4.44 -8.84 -5.39
N THR A 295 3.85 -10.01 -5.64
CA THR A 295 3.83 -10.68 -6.95
C THR A 295 2.61 -10.33 -7.81
N ASN A 296 1.66 -9.53 -7.30
CA ASN A 296 0.52 -9.09 -8.09
C ASN A 296 0.94 -8.14 -9.21
N ALA A 297 0.04 -7.84 -10.15
CA ALA A 297 0.28 -6.81 -11.17
C ALA A 297 0.58 -5.44 -10.52
N ARG A 298 -0.15 -5.09 -9.47
CA ARG A 298 0.06 -3.92 -8.61
C ARG A 298 0.00 -4.34 -7.14
N THR A 299 0.85 -3.79 -6.28
CA THR A 299 0.87 -4.11 -4.85
C THR A 299 -0.11 -3.22 -4.09
N PHE A 300 -0.14 -1.93 -4.39
CA PHE A 300 -1.08 -0.97 -3.83
C PHE A 300 -2.14 -0.59 -4.87
N ILE A 301 -3.41 -0.63 -4.47
CA ILE A 301 -4.55 -0.22 -5.31
C ILE A 301 -5.49 0.62 -4.44
N ALA A 302 -5.69 1.87 -4.84
CA ALA A 302 -6.59 2.80 -4.18
C ALA A 302 -7.64 3.38 -5.15
N ALA A 303 -8.76 3.84 -4.60
CA ALA A 303 -9.78 4.56 -5.33
C ALA A 303 -10.43 5.62 -4.45
N LEU A 304 -10.99 6.64 -5.11
CA LEU A 304 -11.97 7.53 -4.50
C LEU A 304 -13.32 6.81 -4.56
N LEU A 305 -13.94 6.59 -3.40
CA LEU A 305 -15.14 5.78 -3.24
C LEU A 305 -16.28 6.65 -2.68
N PRO A 306 -17.55 6.38 -3.03
CA PRO A 306 -18.68 7.07 -2.41
C PRO A 306 -18.79 6.67 -0.93
N THR A 307 -19.36 7.52 -0.09
CA THR A 307 -19.57 7.18 1.32
C THR A 307 -20.72 6.19 1.51
N VAL A 308 -20.34 4.91 1.50
CA VAL A 308 -21.23 3.75 1.69
C VAL A 308 -20.63 2.80 2.74
N GLY A 309 -21.12 1.56 2.86
CA GLY A 309 -20.51 0.58 3.76
C GLY A 309 -19.25 -0.03 3.15
N PHE A 310 -18.21 -0.26 3.96
CA PHE A 310 -17.01 -0.98 3.53
C PHE A 310 -16.71 -2.19 4.41
N GLY A 311 -16.49 -3.35 3.80
CA GLY A 311 -15.95 -4.51 4.49
C GLY A 311 -14.51 -4.25 4.95
N ASN A 312 -14.05 -4.94 6.00
CA ASN A 312 -12.75 -4.69 6.63
C ASN A 312 -11.54 -4.90 5.71
N LYS A 313 -11.72 -5.51 4.52
CA LYS A 313 -10.69 -5.64 3.48
C LYS A 313 -10.62 -4.47 2.49
N VAL A 314 -11.45 -3.45 2.69
CA VAL A 314 -11.34 -2.12 2.07
C VAL A 314 -11.20 -1.08 3.18
N PRO A 315 -10.01 -0.93 3.76
CA PRO A 315 -9.78 0.16 4.69
C PRO A 315 -9.92 1.51 4.00
N VAL A 316 -10.35 2.50 4.77
CA VAL A 316 -10.55 3.88 4.29
C VAL A 316 -9.68 4.85 5.08
N LEU A 317 -9.29 5.93 4.40
CA LEU A 317 -8.60 7.07 5.00
C LEU A 317 -9.62 8.20 5.16
N LYS A 318 -10.20 8.32 6.36
CA LYS A 318 -11.23 9.33 6.67
C LYS A 318 -10.57 10.71 6.82
N PRO A 319 -11.18 11.78 6.28
CA PRO A 319 -10.68 13.14 6.46
C PRO A 319 -10.72 13.52 7.96
N GLU A 320 -9.69 14.23 8.44
CA GLU A 320 -9.67 14.85 9.76
C GLU A 320 -9.91 16.38 9.69
N THR A 321 -9.90 16.96 8.49
CA THR A 321 -10.10 18.39 8.23
C THR A 321 -11.21 18.64 7.23
N ALA A 322 -11.73 19.87 7.20
CA ALA A 322 -12.71 20.28 6.19
C ALA A 322 -12.09 20.54 4.81
N ASP A 323 -10.79 20.82 4.72
CA ASP A 323 -10.06 20.97 3.45
C ASP A 323 -9.85 19.59 2.81
N ARG A 324 -10.60 19.30 1.73
CA ARG A 324 -10.68 17.99 1.08
C ARG A 324 -9.68 17.88 -0.07
N ARG A 325 -8.48 17.39 0.26
CA ARG A 325 -7.37 17.22 -0.70
C ARG A 325 -6.92 15.78 -0.87
N GLU A 326 -7.67 14.81 -0.34
CA GLU A 326 -7.26 13.40 -0.35
C GLU A 326 -7.24 12.79 -1.76
N TRP A 327 -7.79 13.46 -2.77
CA TRP A 327 -7.66 13.09 -4.17
C TRP A 327 -6.20 13.16 -4.67
N LEU A 328 -5.38 14.07 -4.11
CA LEU A 328 -3.92 14.09 -4.32
C LEU A 328 -3.27 12.83 -3.73
N LEU A 329 -3.69 12.44 -2.53
CA LEU A 329 -3.20 11.23 -1.89
C LEU A 329 -3.63 9.99 -2.67
N ALA A 330 -4.87 9.92 -3.17
CA ALA A 330 -5.34 8.81 -4.00
C ALA A 330 -4.47 8.63 -5.27
N ALA A 331 -4.03 9.72 -5.89
CA ALA A 331 -3.11 9.66 -7.02
C ALA A 331 -1.72 9.16 -6.61
N ASN A 332 -1.18 9.64 -5.49
CA ASN A 332 0.09 9.20 -4.93
C ASN A 332 0.07 7.69 -4.65
N LEU A 333 -1.00 7.19 -4.03
CA LEU A 333 -1.16 5.77 -3.65
C LEU A 333 -1.26 4.83 -4.86
N ASN A 334 -1.62 5.37 -6.04
CA ASN A 334 -1.69 4.61 -7.30
C ASN A 334 -0.48 4.84 -8.21
N ALA A 335 0.49 5.67 -7.83
CA ALA A 335 1.69 5.92 -8.62
C ALA A 335 2.60 4.69 -8.66
N THR A 336 3.21 4.42 -9.81
CA THR A 336 4.12 3.28 -10.02
C THR A 336 5.36 3.36 -9.11
N VAL A 337 5.92 4.57 -8.89
CA VAL A 337 7.05 4.78 -7.95
C VAL A 337 6.68 4.46 -6.50
N PHE A 338 5.47 4.81 -6.08
CA PHE A 338 4.96 4.47 -4.74
C PHE A 338 4.72 2.97 -4.59
N ASP A 339 4.15 2.33 -5.63
CA ASP A 339 3.90 0.90 -5.63
C ASP A 339 5.20 0.08 -5.64
N PHE A 340 6.25 0.59 -6.29
CA PHE A 340 7.59 0.00 -6.22
C PHE A 340 8.11 -0.04 -4.78
N VAL A 341 8.05 1.08 -4.05
CA VAL A 341 8.44 1.11 -2.64
C VAL A 341 7.55 0.19 -1.80
N THR A 342 6.25 0.17 -2.05
CA THR A 342 5.30 -0.72 -1.37
C THR A 342 5.67 -2.18 -1.56
N ARG A 343 6.04 -2.58 -2.78
CA ARG A 343 6.44 -3.96 -3.12
C ARG A 343 7.63 -4.45 -2.29
N GLN A 344 8.56 -3.56 -1.94
CA GLN A 344 9.71 -3.92 -1.10
C GLN A 344 9.36 -4.08 0.38
N LYS A 345 8.19 -3.59 0.79
CA LYS A 345 7.76 -3.57 2.20
C LYS A 345 6.76 -4.68 2.51
N VAL A 346 6.00 -5.13 1.50
CA VAL A 346 5.00 -6.19 1.64
C VAL A 346 5.63 -7.56 1.46
N GLN A 347 5.49 -8.44 2.45
CA GLN A 347 6.06 -9.79 2.44
C GLN A 347 5.01 -10.91 2.33
N GLY A 348 3.72 -10.57 2.41
CA GLY A 348 2.62 -11.54 2.47
C GLY A 348 1.45 -11.16 1.56
N GLN A 349 0.26 -11.66 1.91
CA GLN A 349 -0.99 -11.46 1.16
C GLN A 349 -1.87 -10.31 1.69
N THR A 350 -1.34 -9.55 2.65
CA THR A 350 -2.08 -8.53 3.38
C THR A 350 -1.22 -7.29 3.55
N LEU A 351 -1.75 -6.15 3.16
CA LEU A 351 -1.20 -4.82 3.39
C LEU A 351 -1.68 -4.31 4.75
N ASN A 352 -0.88 -4.57 5.79
CA ASN A 352 -1.20 -4.14 7.15
C ASN A 352 -0.98 -2.64 7.34
N LEU A 353 -1.77 -2.02 8.25
CA LEU A 353 -1.68 -0.59 8.57
C LEU A 353 -0.25 -0.13 8.91
N PHE A 354 0.48 -0.91 9.70
CA PHE A 354 1.84 -0.53 10.11
C PHE A 354 2.82 -0.42 8.93
N ILE A 355 2.51 -1.06 7.79
CA ILE A 355 3.25 -0.88 6.54
C ILE A 355 2.84 0.45 5.92
N VAL A 356 1.54 0.67 5.73
CA VAL A 356 0.96 1.87 5.08
C VAL A 356 1.39 3.16 5.76
N GLU A 357 1.38 3.20 7.10
CA GLU A 357 1.79 4.38 7.89
C GLU A 357 3.23 4.82 7.57
N GLN A 358 4.13 3.88 7.29
CA GLN A 358 5.54 4.20 7.07
C GLN A 358 5.96 4.14 5.59
N LEU A 359 5.02 4.27 4.66
CA LEU A 359 5.32 4.44 3.23
C LEU A 359 5.55 5.93 2.91
N PRO A 360 6.53 6.25 2.05
CA PRO A 360 6.85 7.64 1.69
C PRO A 360 5.75 8.20 0.81
N VAL A 361 5.26 9.38 1.16
CA VAL A 361 4.20 10.09 0.44
C VAL A 361 4.60 11.53 0.18
N VAL A 362 4.12 12.10 -0.92
CA VAL A 362 4.36 13.51 -1.20
C VAL A 362 3.54 14.37 -0.22
N PRO A 363 4.15 15.34 0.48
CA PRO A 363 3.43 16.23 1.38
C PRO A 363 2.58 17.25 0.58
N PRO A 364 1.43 17.71 1.11
CA PRO A 364 0.53 18.64 0.41
C PRO A 364 1.23 19.88 -0.17
N GLU A 365 2.14 20.50 0.58
CA GLU A 365 2.86 21.72 0.15
C GLU A 365 3.71 21.52 -1.11
N ARG A 366 4.17 20.29 -1.37
CA ARG A 366 4.98 20.01 -2.56
C ARG A 366 4.16 20.10 -3.86
N TYR A 367 2.86 19.83 -3.80
CA TYR A 367 1.99 19.93 -4.98
C TYR A 367 1.75 21.39 -5.41
N ARG A 368 1.77 22.32 -4.47
CA ARG A 368 1.61 23.76 -4.72
C ARG A 368 2.87 24.44 -5.20
N THR A 369 4.04 23.91 -4.80
CA THR A 369 5.34 24.53 -5.05
C THR A 369 6.03 24.02 -6.31
N VAL A 370 5.77 22.77 -6.71
CA VAL A 370 6.27 22.21 -7.98
C VAL A 370 5.29 22.53 -9.10
N SER A 371 5.81 23.09 -10.20
CA SER A 371 5.02 23.45 -11.38
C SER A 371 5.60 22.86 -12.66
N PHE A 372 4.71 22.58 -13.62
CA PHE A 372 5.02 22.08 -14.95
C PHE A 372 4.49 23.09 -15.97
N GLY A 373 5.27 24.14 -16.22
CA GLY A 373 4.88 25.32 -16.97
C GLY A 373 3.92 26.19 -16.17
N ALA A 374 2.76 26.51 -16.76
CA ALA A 374 1.76 27.36 -16.13
C ALA A 374 0.91 26.65 -15.04
N LYS A 375 0.96 25.31 -14.97
CA LYS A 375 0.17 24.52 -14.04
C LYS A 375 1.02 24.05 -12.88
N THR A 376 0.50 24.11 -11.66
CA THR A 376 1.09 23.43 -10.51
C THR A 376 0.92 21.91 -10.62
N ALA A 377 1.68 21.14 -9.86
CA ALA A 377 1.46 19.70 -9.76
C ALA A 377 0.06 19.39 -9.20
N GLU A 378 -0.47 20.24 -8.31
CA GLU A 378 -1.85 20.15 -7.83
C GLU A 378 -2.87 20.24 -8.98
N ASP A 379 -2.72 21.21 -9.90
CA ASP A 379 -3.62 21.38 -11.04
C ASP A 379 -3.58 20.18 -11.99
N VAL A 380 -2.38 19.68 -12.29
CA VAL A 380 -2.21 18.51 -13.19
C VAL A 380 -2.85 17.26 -12.58
N VAL A 381 -2.67 17.05 -11.27
CA VAL A 381 -3.28 15.91 -10.57
C VAL A 381 -4.80 16.07 -10.50
N ARG A 382 -5.32 17.29 -10.24
CA ARG A 382 -6.76 17.56 -10.17
C ARG A 382 -7.46 17.13 -11.44
N GLU A 383 -6.97 17.61 -12.59
CA GLU A 383 -7.53 17.30 -13.91
C GLU A 383 -7.52 15.80 -14.20
N ALA A 384 -6.40 15.12 -13.96
CA ALA A 384 -6.27 13.70 -14.24
C ALA A 384 -7.12 12.83 -13.30
N VAL A 385 -7.13 13.14 -12.00
CA VAL A 385 -7.88 12.35 -10.99
C VAL A 385 -9.38 12.50 -11.15
N LEU A 386 -9.83 13.71 -11.48
CA LEU A 386 -11.24 13.99 -11.76
C LEU A 386 -11.71 13.09 -12.92
N GLU A 387 -11.03 13.12 -14.06
CA GLU A 387 -11.38 12.30 -15.24
C GLU A 387 -11.23 10.79 -14.97
N LEU A 388 -10.23 10.40 -14.18
CA LEU A 388 -10.03 9.00 -13.80
C LEU A 388 -11.10 8.47 -12.83
N SER A 389 -11.65 9.29 -11.95
CA SER A 389 -12.48 8.80 -10.84
C SER A 389 -13.97 9.16 -10.96
N TYR A 390 -14.29 10.32 -11.55
CA TYR A 390 -15.67 10.76 -11.73
C TYR A 390 -16.29 10.16 -13.01
N THR A 391 -16.59 8.87 -12.96
CA THR A 391 -17.16 8.12 -14.10
C THR A 391 -18.61 7.67 -13.89
N ALA A 392 -19.22 7.99 -12.76
CA ALA A 392 -20.61 7.70 -12.45
C ALA A 392 -21.22 8.78 -11.55
N HIS A 393 -22.55 8.93 -11.58
CA HIS A 393 -23.25 10.02 -10.89
C HIS A 393 -23.15 9.97 -9.37
N ASP A 394 -22.93 8.79 -8.78
CA ASP A 394 -22.74 8.61 -7.33
C ASP A 394 -21.47 9.29 -6.80
N MET A 395 -20.53 9.62 -7.69
CA MET A 395 -19.32 10.37 -7.38
C MET A 395 -19.47 11.89 -7.61
N ALA A 396 -20.69 12.41 -7.83
CA ALA A 396 -20.95 13.85 -7.96
C ALA A 396 -20.41 14.71 -6.80
N PRO A 397 -20.38 14.25 -5.53
CA PRO A 397 -19.72 15.00 -4.47
C PRO A 397 -18.24 15.26 -4.72
N LEU A 398 -17.51 14.33 -5.36
CA LEU A 398 -16.12 14.54 -5.75
C LEU A 398 -16.01 15.61 -6.84
N ALA A 399 -16.90 15.57 -7.84
CA ALA A 399 -16.92 16.57 -8.91
C ALA A 399 -17.12 17.98 -8.36
N ARG A 400 -18.02 18.15 -7.38
CA ARG A 400 -18.23 19.44 -6.68
C ARG A 400 -16.98 19.91 -5.94
N ASP A 401 -16.32 19.02 -5.20
CA ASP A 401 -15.09 19.33 -4.46
C ASP A 401 -13.88 19.64 -5.38
N LEU A 402 -13.95 19.29 -6.68
CA LEU A 402 -12.94 19.56 -7.69
C LEU A 402 -13.36 20.63 -8.71
N ASP A 403 -14.38 21.42 -8.38
CA ASP A 403 -14.90 22.52 -9.20
C ASP A 403 -15.40 22.10 -10.60
N HIS A 404 -15.83 20.84 -10.76
CA HIS A 404 -16.43 20.32 -11.98
C HIS A 404 -17.95 20.47 -11.95
N VAL A 405 -18.39 21.73 -11.93
CA VAL A 405 -19.79 22.12 -11.75
C VAL A 405 -20.23 23.13 -12.80
N ASP A 406 -21.54 23.23 -13.02
CA ASP A 406 -22.16 24.30 -13.79
C ASP A 406 -22.29 25.61 -12.98
N GLU A 407 -22.89 26.64 -13.59
CA GLU A 407 -23.10 27.94 -12.94
C GLU A 407 -24.00 27.87 -11.69
N ALA A 408 -24.84 26.83 -11.56
CA ALA A 408 -25.70 26.61 -10.41
C ALA A 408 -25.01 25.81 -9.28
N GLY A 409 -23.78 25.34 -9.50
CA GLY A 409 -23.05 24.50 -8.55
C GLY A 409 -23.44 23.01 -8.63
N GLU A 410 -24.18 22.61 -9.66
CA GLU A 410 -24.48 21.20 -9.90
C GLU A 410 -23.35 20.52 -10.66
N ALA A 411 -23.06 19.27 -10.31
CA ALA A 411 -21.99 18.52 -10.96
C ALA A 411 -22.28 18.35 -12.46
N LEU A 412 -21.29 18.68 -13.29
CA LEU A 412 -21.34 18.41 -14.73
C LEU A 412 -21.40 16.89 -15.00
N PRO A 413 -21.76 16.42 -16.21
CA PRO A 413 -21.86 15.00 -16.51
C PRO A 413 -20.56 14.22 -16.24
N PRO A 414 -20.63 12.97 -15.71
CA PRO A 414 -19.46 12.12 -15.52
C PRO A 414 -18.67 11.87 -16.80
N PHE A 415 -17.36 11.65 -16.65
CA PHE A 415 -16.48 11.33 -17.76
C PHE A 415 -16.76 9.92 -18.30
N VAL A 416 -16.78 9.80 -19.62
CA VAL A 416 -16.92 8.50 -20.30
C VAL A 416 -15.68 7.65 -20.04
N TRP A 417 -15.90 6.37 -19.76
CA TRP A 417 -14.80 5.43 -19.59
C TRP A 417 -14.10 5.12 -20.92
N ASP A 418 -12.87 5.61 -21.07
CA ASP A 418 -12.01 5.33 -22.21
C ASP A 418 -10.67 4.70 -21.73
N ALA A 419 -10.39 3.47 -22.14
CA ALA A 419 -9.23 2.72 -21.65
C ALA A 419 -7.88 3.34 -22.06
N ASP A 420 -7.76 3.85 -23.29
CA ASP A 420 -6.53 4.45 -23.81
C ASP A 420 -6.27 5.81 -23.16
N ARG A 421 -7.32 6.64 -23.01
CA ARG A 421 -7.25 7.91 -22.29
C ARG A 421 -6.87 7.70 -20.83
N ARG A 422 -7.48 6.73 -20.15
CA ARG A 422 -7.13 6.37 -18.76
C ARG A 422 -5.70 5.86 -18.63
N LEU A 423 -5.20 5.09 -19.59
CA LEU A 423 -3.79 4.68 -19.63
C LEU A 423 -2.88 5.90 -19.74
N ASN A 424 -3.19 6.82 -20.65
CA ASN A 424 -2.41 8.05 -20.85
C ASN A 424 -2.39 8.93 -19.59
N LEU A 425 -3.55 9.15 -18.95
CA LEU A 425 -3.64 9.93 -17.70
C LEU A 425 -2.86 9.28 -16.56
N ARG A 426 -2.93 7.95 -16.41
CA ARG A 426 -2.15 7.23 -15.40
C ARG A 426 -0.64 7.34 -15.67
N ALA A 427 -0.21 7.24 -16.92
CA ALA A 427 1.18 7.43 -17.30
C ALA A 427 1.67 8.88 -17.06
N LYS A 428 0.80 9.87 -17.30
CA LYS A 428 1.07 11.27 -16.96
C LYS A 428 1.23 11.48 -15.45
N LEU A 429 0.35 10.87 -14.65
CA LEU A 429 0.45 10.88 -13.19
C LEU A 429 1.75 10.20 -12.74
N ASP A 430 2.09 9.02 -13.29
CA ASP A 430 3.34 8.33 -12.97
C ASP A 430 4.56 9.23 -13.25
N ALA A 431 4.62 9.88 -14.41
CA ALA A 431 5.69 10.81 -14.76
C ALA A 431 5.80 11.97 -13.77
N LEU A 432 4.67 12.58 -13.41
CA LEU A 432 4.59 13.63 -12.39
C LEU A 432 5.09 13.11 -11.03
N TYR A 433 4.70 11.91 -10.61
CA TYR A 433 5.14 11.34 -9.35
C TYR A 433 6.60 10.95 -9.34
N PHE A 434 7.19 10.51 -10.46
CA PHE A 434 8.64 10.34 -10.57
C PHE A 434 9.38 11.65 -10.28
N HIS A 435 8.90 12.78 -10.81
CA HIS A 435 9.43 14.10 -10.45
C HIS A 435 9.23 14.45 -8.97
N LEU A 436 8.03 14.24 -8.42
CA LEU A 436 7.72 14.53 -7.01
C LEU A 436 8.46 13.59 -6.03
N TYR A 437 8.89 12.42 -6.45
CA TYR A 437 9.73 11.50 -5.67
C TYR A 437 11.23 11.77 -5.87
N GLY A 438 11.61 12.65 -6.80
CA GLY A 438 12.99 12.96 -7.14
C GLY A 438 13.71 11.82 -7.87
N VAL A 439 12.97 11.00 -8.62
CA VAL A 439 13.50 9.92 -9.46
C VAL A 439 13.34 10.36 -10.91
N THR A 440 14.31 11.12 -11.42
CA THR A 440 14.23 11.75 -12.75
C THR A 440 15.08 11.05 -13.81
N GLU A 441 16.01 10.19 -13.40
CA GLU A 441 16.87 9.45 -14.32
C GLU A 441 16.06 8.39 -15.09
N ARG A 442 16.16 8.42 -16.42
CA ARG A 442 15.36 7.55 -17.29
C ARG A 442 15.62 6.06 -17.03
N ASP A 443 16.85 5.70 -16.69
CA ASP A 443 17.20 4.31 -16.43
C ASP A 443 16.67 3.82 -15.09
N ASP A 444 16.48 4.70 -14.12
CA ASP A 444 15.82 4.37 -12.85
C ASP A 444 14.32 4.23 -13.02
N ILE A 445 13.70 5.11 -13.82
CA ILE A 445 12.29 4.98 -14.21
C ILE A 445 12.06 3.64 -14.92
N ARG A 446 12.91 3.30 -15.91
CA ARG A 446 12.83 2.01 -16.63
C ARG A 446 13.01 0.82 -15.69
N TYR A 447 13.99 0.89 -14.79
CA TYR A 447 14.21 -0.15 -13.80
C TYR A 447 12.98 -0.34 -12.91
N ILE A 448 12.41 0.72 -12.37
CA ILE A 448 11.21 0.66 -11.54
C ILE A 448 10.06 0.00 -12.31
N TYR A 449 9.79 0.40 -13.56
CA TYR A 449 8.78 -0.27 -14.40
C TYR A 449 9.06 -1.76 -14.63
N SER A 450 10.32 -2.16 -14.78
CA SER A 450 10.71 -3.56 -14.98
C SER A 450 10.40 -4.46 -13.78
N THR A 451 10.18 -3.88 -12.58
CA THR A 451 9.78 -4.65 -11.39
C THR A 451 8.30 -5.09 -11.40
N PHE A 452 7.55 -4.71 -12.43
CA PHE A 452 6.15 -5.08 -12.67
C PHE A 452 5.97 -6.01 -13.89
N PRO A 453 6.54 -7.24 -13.87
CA PRO A 453 6.63 -8.10 -15.05
C PRO A 453 5.27 -8.57 -15.58
N ILE A 454 4.22 -8.60 -14.74
CA ILE A 454 2.86 -8.95 -15.18
C ILE A 454 2.31 -7.85 -16.09
N VAL A 455 2.46 -6.58 -15.69
CA VAL A 455 2.01 -5.43 -16.48
C VAL A 455 2.78 -5.36 -17.78
N GLU A 456 4.10 -5.50 -17.73
CA GLU A 456 4.96 -5.54 -18.92
C GLU A 456 4.51 -6.61 -19.92
N ARG A 457 4.28 -7.84 -19.45
CA ARG A 457 3.84 -8.95 -20.29
C ARG A 457 2.45 -8.70 -20.89
N GLU A 458 1.51 -8.23 -20.09
CA GLU A 458 0.14 -7.95 -20.53
C GLU A 458 0.10 -6.83 -21.56
N GLU A 459 0.83 -5.73 -21.34
CA GLU A 459 0.90 -4.62 -22.28
C GLU A 459 1.69 -4.96 -23.55
N THR A 460 2.80 -5.70 -23.43
CA THR A 460 3.55 -6.16 -24.61
C THR A 460 2.69 -7.08 -25.48
N ALA A 461 1.88 -7.95 -24.87
CA ALA A 461 0.94 -8.79 -25.60
C ALA A 461 -0.18 -7.98 -26.28
N ALA A 462 -0.68 -6.93 -25.64
CA ALA A 462 -1.78 -6.12 -26.16
C ALA A 462 -1.34 -5.07 -27.20
N TYR A 463 -0.16 -4.47 -27.02
CA TYR A 463 0.28 -3.28 -27.78
C TYR A 463 1.63 -3.46 -28.49
N GLY A 464 2.31 -4.60 -28.31
CA GLY A 464 3.65 -4.84 -28.85
C GLY A 464 4.79 -4.12 -28.09
N THR A 465 4.47 -3.29 -27.10
CA THR A 465 5.43 -2.61 -26.24
C THR A 465 4.91 -2.46 -24.81
N TYR A 466 5.81 -2.11 -23.88
CA TYR A 466 5.45 -1.72 -22.52
C TYR A 466 4.90 -0.28 -22.51
N ARG A 467 3.65 -0.14 -22.96
CA ARG A 467 3.03 1.14 -23.34
C ARG A 467 2.96 2.16 -22.19
N SER A 468 2.63 1.72 -20.97
CA SER A 468 2.61 2.58 -19.78
C SER A 468 3.98 3.19 -19.48
N ARG A 469 5.05 2.40 -19.52
CA ARG A 469 6.43 2.86 -19.36
C ARG A 469 6.79 3.88 -20.44
N ASP A 470 6.51 3.57 -21.70
CA ASP A 470 6.89 4.43 -22.81
C ASP A 470 6.13 5.77 -22.78
N LEU A 471 4.83 5.75 -22.47
CA LEU A 471 4.02 6.94 -22.24
C LEU A 471 4.54 7.75 -21.05
N CYS A 472 4.88 7.10 -19.94
CA CYS A 472 5.45 7.78 -18.77
C CYS A 472 6.75 8.48 -19.14
N LEU A 473 7.66 7.80 -19.84
CA LEU A 473 8.94 8.37 -20.27
C LEU A 473 8.77 9.53 -21.25
N ALA A 474 7.73 9.52 -22.08
CA ALA A 474 7.38 10.64 -22.95
C ALA A 474 6.80 11.81 -22.14
N TRP A 475 5.91 11.53 -21.17
CA TRP A 475 5.37 12.52 -20.26
C TRP A 475 6.43 13.16 -19.37
N THR A 476 7.43 12.41 -18.90
CA THR A 476 8.57 12.96 -18.16
C THR A 476 9.29 14.03 -18.98
N ASN A 477 9.47 13.82 -20.28
CA ASN A 477 10.08 14.82 -21.17
C ASN A 477 9.18 16.06 -21.32
N ALA A 478 7.88 15.85 -21.57
CA ALA A 478 6.93 16.95 -21.74
C ALA A 478 6.83 17.82 -20.47
N LEU A 479 6.64 17.18 -19.31
CA LEU A 479 6.58 17.87 -18.02
C LEU A 479 7.87 18.62 -17.70
N SER A 480 9.04 18.02 -17.99
CA SER A 480 10.34 18.70 -17.83
C SER A 480 10.50 19.93 -18.74
N ALA A 481 9.86 19.92 -19.91
CA ALA A 481 9.80 21.07 -20.81
C ALA A 481 8.73 22.10 -20.42
N GLY A 482 8.01 21.90 -19.32
CA GLY A 482 6.90 22.75 -18.88
C GLY A 482 5.61 22.52 -19.66
N ASP A 483 5.52 21.44 -20.44
CA ASP A 483 4.33 21.08 -21.19
C ASP A 483 3.50 20.04 -20.42
N SER A 484 2.41 20.51 -19.82
CA SER A 484 1.41 19.68 -19.16
C SER A 484 0.10 19.57 -19.94
N GLY A 485 0.02 20.15 -21.15
CA GLY A 485 -1.21 20.26 -21.93
C GLY A 485 -1.27 19.40 -23.18
N SER A 486 -0.11 18.98 -23.72
CA SER A 486 -0.04 18.17 -24.94
C SER A 486 -0.76 16.83 -24.84
N VAL A 487 -1.21 16.31 -25.99
CA VAL A 487 -1.69 14.93 -26.11
C VAL A 487 -0.54 14.08 -26.64
N ILE A 488 0.02 13.22 -25.77
CA ILE A 488 1.06 12.27 -26.19
C ILE A 488 0.37 11.05 -26.80
N ALA A 489 0.65 10.77 -28.07
CA ALA A 489 0.27 9.55 -28.75
C ALA A 489 1.51 8.70 -29.03
N LEU A 490 1.46 7.42 -28.64
CA LEU A 490 2.48 6.40 -28.93
C LEU A 490 1.84 5.20 -29.61
#